data_AF-A0A183KLE8-F1
#
_entry.id   AF-A0A183KLE8-F1
#
_cell.length_a   1.000
_cell.length_b   1.000
_cell.length_c   1.000
_cell.angle_alpha   90.00
_cell.angle_beta   90.00
_cell.angle_gamma   90.00
#
_symmetry.space_group_name_H-M   'P 1'
#
loop_
_entity.id
_entity.type
_entity.pdbx_description
1 polymer ?
#
loop_
_entity_poly.entity_id
_entity_poly.type
_entity_poly.pdbx_seq_one_letter_code
_entity_poly.pdbx_strand_id
1 'polypeptide(L)'
;MSRPNIQMASTSISRHITVVGDLHGQYSDLQIILYKNGMPDVTNPYVFNGDFVDRGRKSVETLLTILCLMLVRPTSVFINRGNHEDLYVNCQYGFVKEIQKKYKYQDLLWSDPQTQSGLLMNERRGLGCSFGPDITNLFLNKHNLSLLIRSHECKPEGFEWSHNKQLLTIFSASNYYTDGSNRGAIARISVDGSIQIIQYVTGGQKKFKTLRQK
;
A
#
# COMPACT_ATOMS: atom_id res chain seq x y z
N MET A 1 -14.21 -9.60 6.48
CA MET A 1 -15.49 -9.94 5.84
C MET A 1 -15.55 -9.20 4.52
N SER A 2 -15.94 -9.85 3.42
CA SER A 2 -16.13 -9.19 2.12
C SER A 2 -17.33 -8.24 2.19
N ARG A 3 -17.24 -7.07 1.53
CA ARG A 3 -18.42 -6.20 1.35
C ARG A 3 -19.39 -6.86 0.35
N PRO A 4 -20.71 -6.71 0.56
CA PRO A 4 -21.69 -7.15 -0.44
C PRO A 4 -21.57 -6.31 -1.73
N ASN A 5 -22.00 -6.88 -2.86
CA ASN A 5 -22.06 -6.17 -4.15
C ASN A 5 -23.01 -4.97 -4.13
N ILE A 6 -24.04 -5.01 -3.28
CA ILE A 6 -24.98 -3.92 -3.04
C ILE A 6 -24.74 -3.39 -1.64
N GLN A 7 -24.40 -2.11 -1.52
CA GLN A 7 -24.18 -1.44 -0.25
C GLN A 7 -25.40 -0.55 0.08
N MET A 8 -25.87 -0.61 1.31
CA MET A 8 -26.93 0.25 1.79
C MET A 8 -26.33 1.54 2.36
N ALA A 9 -26.67 2.68 1.75
CA ALA A 9 -26.40 4.00 2.28
C ALA A 9 -27.69 4.61 2.85
N SER A 10 -27.57 5.36 3.94
CA SER A 10 -28.72 6.01 4.59
C SER A 10 -28.48 7.50 4.76
N THR A 11 -29.52 8.29 4.55
CA THR A 11 -29.57 9.73 4.83
C THR A 11 -30.22 10.03 6.19
N SER A 12 -30.58 9.01 6.98
CA SER A 12 -31.32 9.21 8.24
C SER A 12 -30.59 10.08 9.25
N ILE A 13 -29.25 9.98 9.30
CA ILE A 13 -28.41 10.78 10.21
C ILE A 13 -28.07 12.13 9.57
N SER A 14 -27.44 12.11 8.39
CA SER A 14 -26.93 13.30 7.71
C SER A 14 -28.00 14.19 7.10
N ARG A 15 -29.20 13.66 6.82
CA ARG A 15 -30.29 14.28 6.03
C ARG A 15 -29.99 14.48 4.55
N HIS A 16 -28.73 14.36 4.14
CA HIS A 16 -28.29 14.35 2.75
C HIS A 16 -27.24 13.27 2.49
N ILE A 17 -26.93 13.01 1.22
CA ILE A 17 -25.76 12.24 0.81
C ILE A 17 -25.20 12.88 -0.46
N THR A 18 -23.88 12.99 -0.53
CA THR A 18 -23.21 13.54 -1.70
C THR A 18 -22.90 12.42 -2.66
N VAL A 19 -23.31 12.56 -3.92
CA VAL A 19 -22.94 11.62 -4.99
C VAL A 19 -21.94 12.31 -5.91
N VAL A 20 -20.77 11.71 -6.05
CA VAL A 20 -19.70 12.13 -6.95
C VAL A 20 -19.69 11.14 -8.11
N GLY A 21 -19.89 11.65 -9.32
CA GLY A 21 -19.79 10.87 -10.56
C GLY A 21 -18.34 10.68 -11.00
N ASP A 22 -18.17 10.51 -12.30
CA ASP A 22 -16.90 10.24 -12.97
C ASP A 22 -15.88 11.33 -12.64
N LEU A 23 -14.66 10.91 -12.30
CA LEU A 23 -13.54 11.81 -11.99
C LEU A 23 -12.41 11.67 -12.99
N HIS A 24 -12.25 10.51 -13.65
CA HIS A 24 -11.29 10.29 -14.72
C HIS A 24 -9.90 10.89 -14.47
N GLY A 25 -9.33 10.63 -13.29
CA GLY A 25 -8.00 11.12 -12.93
C GLY A 25 -7.85 12.65 -12.85
N GLN A 26 -8.95 13.40 -12.71
CA GLN A 26 -8.97 14.85 -12.49
C GLN A 26 -8.83 15.18 -10.99
N TYR A 27 -7.65 14.89 -10.43
CA TYR A 27 -7.42 15.01 -8.99
C TYR A 27 -7.72 16.40 -8.40
N SER A 28 -7.44 17.48 -9.14
CA SER A 28 -7.72 18.85 -8.67
C SER A 28 -9.22 19.07 -8.42
N ASP A 29 -10.09 18.45 -9.22
CA ASP A 29 -11.54 18.57 -9.06
C ASP A 29 -12.01 17.78 -7.83
N LEU A 30 -11.44 16.59 -7.59
CA LEU A 30 -11.66 15.86 -6.34
C LEU A 30 -11.26 16.71 -5.12
N GLN A 31 -10.12 17.39 -5.18
CA GLN A 31 -9.70 18.29 -4.09
C GLN A 31 -10.69 19.44 -3.88
N ILE A 32 -11.17 20.06 -4.96
CA ILE A 32 -12.15 21.15 -4.88
C ILE A 32 -13.48 20.65 -4.31
N ILE A 33 -13.96 19.48 -4.73
CA ILE A 33 -15.17 18.85 -4.20
C ILE A 33 -15.04 18.68 -2.68
N LEU A 34 -13.96 18.07 -2.21
CA LEU A 34 -13.73 17.82 -0.78
C LEU A 34 -13.56 19.13 0.02
N TYR A 35 -12.94 20.14 -0.58
CA TYR A 35 -12.78 21.45 0.06
C TYR A 35 -14.09 22.23 0.15
N LYS A 36 -14.88 22.26 -0.92
CA LYS A 36 -16.12 23.05 -0.99
C LYS A 36 -17.30 22.37 -0.32
N ASN A 37 -17.42 21.06 -0.45
CA ASN A 37 -18.52 20.27 0.09
C ASN A 37 -18.19 19.61 1.44
N GLY A 38 -16.95 19.78 1.93
CA GLY A 38 -16.48 19.25 3.21
C GLY A 38 -16.04 17.79 3.13
N MET A 39 -15.18 17.38 4.06
CA MET A 39 -14.66 16.01 4.12
C MET A 39 -15.75 14.99 4.49
N PRO A 40 -15.63 13.71 4.07
CA PRO A 40 -16.62 12.69 4.39
C PRO A 40 -16.69 12.38 5.88
N ASP A 41 -17.89 12.38 6.46
CA ASP A 41 -18.15 11.96 7.83
C ASP A 41 -19.58 11.44 8.03
N VAL A 42 -19.99 11.12 9.26
CA VAL A 42 -21.33 10.59 9.53
C VAL A 42 -22.46 11.59 9.25
N THR A 43 -22.14 12.88 9.24
CA THR A 43 -23.05 13.99 8.89
C THR A 43 -22.93 14.42 7.44
N ASN A 44 -21.87 14.03 6.74
CA ASN A 44 -21.61 14.34 5.33
C ASN A 44 -21.12 13.11 4.55
N PRO A 45 -21.99 12.12 4.27
CA PRO A 45 -21.61 10.90 3.57
C PRO A 45 -21.44 11.11 2.06
N TYR A 46 -20.61 10.27 1.44
CA TYR A 46 -20.26 10.30 0.02
C TYR A 46 -20.47 8.95 -0.66
N VAL A 47 -21.00 8.99 -1.89
CA VAL A 47 -20.99 7.89 -2.85
C VAL A 47 -20.12 8.30 -4.04
N PHE A 48 -19.05 7.56 -4.29
CA PHE A 48 -18.21 7.70 -5.50
C PHE A 48 -18.67 6.66 -6.52
N ASN A 49 -19.24 7.12 -7.63
CA ASN A 49 -20.03 6.28 -8.53
C ASN A 49 -19.27 5.73 -9.75
N GLY A 50 -18.05 5.23 -9.53
CA GLY A 50 -17.20 4.65 -10.58
C GLY A 50 -16.44 5.68 -11.40
N ASP A 51 -15.64 5.17 -12.34
CA ASP A 51 -14.89 5.92 -13.34
C ASP A 51 -13.94 6.96 -12.72
N PHE A 52 -13.12 6.46 -11.79
CA PHE A 52 -12.15 7.28 -11.03
C PHE A 52 -10.85 7.50 -11.81
N VAL A 53 -10.51 6.53 -12.65
CA VAL A 53 -9.23 6.44 -13.37
C VAL A 53 -9.41 6.62 -14.87
N ASP A 54 -8.30 6.54 -15.60
CA ASP A 54 -8.19 6.75 -17.05
C ASP A 54 -8.51 8.17 -17.51
N ARG A 55 -8.16 8.48 -18.77
CA ARG A 55 -8.28 9.79 -19.45
C ARG A 55 -7.41 10.90 -18.83
N GLY A 56 -7.57 11.19 -17.54
CA GLY A 56 -6.77 12.16 -16.82
C GLY A 56 -5.36 11.68 -16.48
N ARG A 57 -4.56 12.59 -15.93
CA ARG A 57 -3.12 12.37 -15.66
C ARG A 57 -2.81 12.01 -14.20
N LYS A 58 -3.81 12.09 -13.32
CA LYS A 58 -3.68 11.89 -11.88
C LYS A 58 -4.66 10.83 -11.37
N SER A 59 -4.84 9.77 -12.16
CA SER A 59 -5.71 8.64 -11.84
C SER A 59 -5.27 7.92 -10.56
N VAL A 60 -3.95 7.77 -10.37
CA VAL A 60 -3.37 7.14 -9.18
C VAL A 60 -3.72 7.95 -7.92
N GLU A 61 -3.52 9.26 -7.92
CA GLU A 61 -3.83 10.12 -6.77
C GLU A 61 -5.34 10.17 -6.50
N THR A 62 -6.16 10.26 -7.54
CA THR A 62 -7.63 10.22 -7.43
C THR A 62 -8.09 8.91 -6.78
N LEU A 63 -7.70 7.76 -7.34
CA LEU A 63 -8.11 6.45 -6.84
C LEU A 63 -7.60 6.22 -5.41
N LEU A 64 -6.32 6.47 -5.13
CA LEU A 64 -5.75 6.25 -3.79
C LEU A 64 -6.40 7.15 -2.74
N THR A 65 -6.74 8.39 -3.08
CA THR A 65 -7.44 9.29 -2.15
C THR A 65 -8.82 8.75 -1.80
N ILE A 66 -9.60 8.32 -2.80
CA ILE A 66 -10.94 7.74 -2.58
C ILE A 66 -10.86 6.45 -1.76
N LEU A 67 -9.89 5.57 -2.05
CA LEU A 67 -9.67 4.34 -1.27
C LEU A 67 -9.26 4.65 0.18
N CYS A 68 -8.38 5.62 0.41
CA CYS A 68 -8.02 6.08 1.76
C CYS A 68 -9.23 6.64 2.51
N LEU A 69 -10.08 7.43 1.86
CA LEU A 69 -11.33 7.91 2.46
C LEU A 69 -12.27 6.77 2.85
N MET A 70 -12.39 5.73 2.02
CA MET A 70 -13.16 4.53 2.36
C MET A 70 -12.57 3.78 3.54
N LEU A 71 -11.25 3.69 3.65
CA LEU A 71 -10.58 3.01 4.78
C LEU A 71 -10.74 3.80 6.08
N VAL A 72 -10.62 5.13 6.03
CA VAL A 72 -10.72 6.00 7.22
C VAL A 72 -12.18 6.21 7.65
N ARG A 73 -13.12 6.23 6.70
CA ARG A 73 -14.55 6.51 6.93
C ARG A 73 -15.44 5.42 6.31
N PRO A 74 -15.30 4.15 6.73
CA PRO A 74 -15.93 3.02 6.06
C PRO A 74 -17.46 3.01 6.10
N THR A 75 -18.08 3.74 7.03
CA THR A 75 -19.54 3.89 7.18
C THR A 75 -20.12 5.11 6.46
N SER A 76 -19.26 6.01 5.96
CA SER A 76 -19.67 7.27 5.33
C SER A 76 -19.20 7.41 3.89
N VAL A 77 -18.36 6.49 3.41
CA VAL A 77 -17.83 6.49 2.05
C VAL A 77 -18.18 5.17 1.37
N PHE A 78 -18.94 5.29 0.29
CA PHE A 78 -19.40 4.19 -0.54
C PHE A 78 -18.78 4.32 -1.93
N ILE A 79 -18.34 3.21 -2.50
CA ILE A 79 -17.67 3.16 -3.80
C ILE A 79 -18.41 2.14 -4.67
N ASN A 80 -18.85 2.59 -5.84
CA ASN A 80 -19.34 1.72 -6.90
C ASN A 80 -18.26 1.54 -7.96
N ARG A 81 -18.32 0.41 -8.69
CA ARG A 81 -17.41 0.13 -9.81
C ARG A 81 -17.98 0.74 -11.08
N GLY A 82 -17.18 1.51 -11.81
CA GLY A 82 -17.48 1.93 -13.18
C GLY A 82 -16.82 1.01 -14.21
N ASN A 83 -17.04 1.29 -15.51
CA ASN A 83 -16.40 0.50 -16.57
C ASN A 83 -14.92 0.81 -16.71
N HIS A 84 -14.46 1.95 -16.21
CA HIS A 84 -13.04 2.30 -16.16
C HIS A 84 -12.29 1.64 -14.98
N GLU A 85 -12.97 0.95 -14.07
CA GLU A 85 -12.31 0.04 -13.12
C GLU A 85 -12.21 -1.39 -13.71
N ASP A 86 -11.85 -1.49 -14.98
CA ASP A 86 -11.62 -2.73 -15.72
C ASP A 86 -10.25 -2.77 -16.37
N LEU A 87 -9.61 -3.95 -16.33
CA LEU A 87 -8.24 -4.13 -16.82
C LEU A 87 -8.11 -3.81 -18.31
N TYR A 88 -9.07 -4.25 -19.14
CA TYR A 88 -9.00 -4.02 -20.58
C TYR A 88 -9.10 -2.52 -20.88
N VAL A 89 -10.01 -1.83 -20.20
CA VAL A 89 -10.19 -0.38 -20.35
C VAL A 89 -8.93 0.38 -19.89
N ASN A 90 -8.35 0.01 -18.75
CA ASN A 90 -7.15 0.66 -18.22
C ASN A 90 -5.92 0.55 -19.12
N CYS A 91 -5.78 -0.57 -19.85
CA CYS A 91 -4.71 -0.76 -20.83
C CYS A 91 -4.81 0.24 -21.99
N GLN A 92 -6.03 0.61 -22.38
CA GLN A 92 -6.29 1.48 -23.52
C GLN A 92 -6.27 2.96 -23.13
N TYR A 93 -6.89 3.32 -22.00
CA TYR A 93 -7.24 4.72 -21.69
C TYR A 93 -6.31 5.41 -20.69
N GLY A 94 -5.18 4.79 -20.36
CA GLY A 94 -4.02 5.48 -19.82
C GLY A 94 -3.68 5.18 -18.38
N PHE A 95 -4.56 4.54 -17.59
CA PHE A 95 -4.26 4.24 -16.20
C PHE A 95 -3.09 3.26 -16.05
N VAL A 96 -3.03 2.20 -16.87
CA VAL A 96 -1.86 1.29 -16.86
C VAL A 96 -0.59 2.04 -17.24
N LYS A 97 -0.64 2.94 -18.22
CA LYS A 97 0.52 3.75 -18.63
C LYS A 97 0.93 4.72 -17.52
N GLU A 98 -0.03 5.29 -16.79
CA GLU A 98 0.22 6.17 -15.65
C GLU A 98 0.90 5.41 -14.51
N ILE A 99 0.36 4.24 -14.14
CA ILE A 99 0.99 3.33 -13.15
C ILE A 99 2.40 2.99 -13.62
N GLN A 100 2.54 2.51 -14.85
CA GLN A 100 3.84 2.19 -15.41
C GLN A 100 4.77 3.38 -15.40
N LYS A 101 4.33 4.62 -15.61
CA LYS A 101 5.20 5.80 -15.57
C LYS A 101 5.60 6.19 -14.14
N LYS A 102 4.64 6.22 -13.22
CA LYS A 102 4.86 6.65 -11.82
C LYS A 102 5.62 5.60 -11.01
N TYR A 103 5.37 4.33 -11.33
CA TYR A 103 5.97 3.16 -10.70
C TYR A 103 6.92 2.43 -11.66
N LYS A 104 7.45 3.11 -12.70
CA LYS A 104 8.37 2.53 -13.71
C LYS A 104 9.71 2.08 -13.15
N TYR A 105 9.99 2.44 -11.91
CA TYR A 105 11.12 1.92 -11.19
C TYR A 105 10.81 0.47 -10.84
N GLN A 106 11.08 -0.44 -11.79
CA GLN A 106 11.35 -1.84 -11.45
C GLN A 106 12.28 -1.88 -10.25
N ASP A 107 13.22 -0.93 -10.19
CA ASP A 107 14.12 -0.76 -9.06
C ASP A 107 13.41 -0.51 -7.72
N LEU A 108 12.27 0.18 -7.67
CA LEU A 108 11.55 0.39 -6.41
C LEU A 108 10.89 -0.90 -5.90
N LEU A 109 10.48 -1.77 -6.82
CA LEU A 109 9.71 -2.99 -6.50
C LEU A 109 10.59 -4.25 -6.40
N TRP A 110 11.66 -4.33 -7.19
CA TRP A 110 12.44 -5.53 -7.44
C TRP A 110 13.92 -5.41 -7.09
N SER A 111 14.40 -4.22 -6.69
CA SER A 111 15.78 -4.10 -6.24
C SER A 111 16.01 -4.76 -4.90
N ASP A 112 17.21 -5.28 -4.71
CA ASP A 112 17.68 -5.87 -3.46
C ASP A 112 18.99 -5.19 -3.02
N PRO A 113 19.22 -4.97 -1.72
CA PRO A 113 20.50 -4.50 -1.24
C PRO A 113 21.62 -5.54 -1.46
N GLN A 114 22.84 -5.07 -1.69
CA GLN A 114 24.04 -5.92 -1.77
C GLN A 114 25.15 -5.39 -0.86
N THR A 115 26.05 -6.29 -0.44
CA THR A 115 27.14 -5.93 0.48
C THR A 115 28.19 -5.04 -0.18
N GLN A 116 28.50 -5.26 -1.46
CA GLN A 116 29.51 -4.51 -2.21
C GLN A 116 28.95 -3.18 -2.71
N SER A 117 29.80 -2.15 -2.78
CA SER A 117 29.43 -0.88 -3.40
C SER A 117 29.08 -1.00 -4.88
N GLY A 118 28.30 -0.05 -5.38
CA GLY A 118 27.89 0.07 -6.77
C GLY A 118 26.45 -0.35 -7.02
N LEU A 119 26.11 -0.43 -8.32
CA LEU A 119 24.79 -0.75 -8.83
C LEU A 119 24.93 -1.81 -9.92
N LEU A 120 24.31 -2.98 -9.73
CA LEU A 120 24.35 -4.10 -10.67
C LEU A 120 22.93 -4.52 -11.05
N MET A 121 22.77 -5.22 -12.17
CA MET A 121 21.47 -5.80 -12.51
C MET A 121 21.10 -6.90 -11.49
N ASN A 122 19.84 -6.98 -11.07
CA ASN A 122 19.40 -8.03 -10.16
C ASN A 122 19.14 -9.34 -10.93
N GLU A 123 20.21 -10.11 -11.18
CA GLU A 123 20.13 -11.37 -11.92
C GLU A 123 19.22 -12.41 -11.24
N ARG A 124 19.12 -12.38 -9.90
CA ARG A 124 18.26 -13.33 -9.16
C ARG A 124 16.78 -13.11 -9.41
N ARG A 125 16.38 -11.86 -9.70
CA ARG A 125 14.98 -11.48 -9.94
C ARG A 125 14.65 -11.34 -11.42
N GLY A 126 15.65 -11.05 -12.26
CA GLY A 126 15.47 -10.73 -13.68
C GLY A 126 14.89 -9.33 -13.93
N LEU A 127 14.64 -8.54 -12.88
CA LEU A 127 14.12 -7.17 -12.90
C LEU A 127 14.75 -6.38 -11.75
N GLY A 128 14.87 -5.06 -11.90
CA GLY A 128 15.46 -4.19 -10.89
C GLY A 128 16.99 -4.30 -10.78
N CYS A 129 17.57 -3.74 -9.72
CA CYS A 129 19.01 -3.72 -9.50
C CYS A 129 19.42 -4.23 -8.11
N SER A 130 20.66 -4.70 -7.99
CA SER A 130 21.32 -4.88 -6.71
C SER A 130 22.10 -3.61 -6.39
N PHE A 131 21.86 -3.00 -5.23
CA PHE A 131 22.45 -1.70 -4.89
C PHE A 131 23.24 -1.74 -3.58
N GLY A 132 24.43 -1.13 -3.60
CA GLY A 132 25.36 -1.13 -2.49
C GLY A 132 25.11 -0.04 -1.43
N PRO A 133 25.94 -0.03 -0.36
CA PRO A 133 25.87 0.96 0.70
C PRO A 133 26.17 2.39 0.23
N ASP A 134 26.99 2.58 -0.80
CA ASP A 134 27.29 3.87 -1.43
C ASP A 134 26.05 4.49 -2.10
N ILE A 135 25.26 3.68 -2.80
CA ILE A 135 24.02 4.13 -3.44
C ILE A 135 22.97 4.51 -2.38
N THR A 136 22.88 3.72 -1.30
CA THR A 136 21.98 4.04 -0.18
C THR A 136 22.37 5.35 0.50
N ASN A 137 23.67 5.53 0.78
CA ASN A 137 24.19 6.77 1.33
C ASN A 137 23.92 7.97 0.44
N LEU A 138 24.18 7.85 -0.86
CA LEU A 138 23.95 8.92 -1.83
C LEU A 138 22.47 9.33 -1.87
N PHE A 139 21.56 8.36 -1.89
CA PHE A 139 20.12 8.62 -1.87
C PHE A 139 19.68 9.32 -0.59
N LEU A 140 20.05 8.79 0.57
CA LEU A 140 19.67 9.33 1.87
C LEU A 140 20.19 10.76 2.06
N ASN A 141 21.46 11.02 1.72
CA ASN A 141 22.06 12.34 1.81
C ASN A 141 21.40 13.35 0.87
N LYS A 142 21.13 12.95 -0.38
CA LYS A 142 20.47 13.80 -1.38
C LYS A 142 19.09 14.26 -0.93
N HIS A 143 18.36 13.42 -0.21
CA HIS A 143 16.99 13.66 0.21
C HIS A 143 16.83 14.04 1.69
N ASN A 144 17.94 14.27 2.40
CA ASN A 144 17.97 14.59 3.82
C ASN A 144 17.19 13.56 4.68
N LEU A 145 17.42 12.28 4.41
CA LEU A 145 16.83 11.15 5.11
C LEU A 145 17.91 10.40 5.91
N SER A 146 17.53 9.75 7.00
CA SER A 146 18.45 8.99 7.87
C SER A 146 18.37 7.47 7.68
N LEU A 147 17.27 6.97 7.12
CA LEU A 147 16.96 5.56 7.06
C LEU A 147 16.10 5.20 5.85
N LEU A 148 16.47 4.11 5.19
CA LEU A 148 15.62 3.41 4.22
C LEU A 148 15.04 2.15 4.85
N ILE A 149 13.71 2.00 4.86
CA ILE A 149 13.05 0.77 5.29
C ILE A 149 12.40 0.10 4.09
N ARG A 150 12.62 -1.20 3.92
CA ARG A 150 12.12 -2.00 2.80
C ARG A 150 11.71 -3.42 3.23
N SER A 151 11.15 -4.21 2.31
CA SER A 151 10.70 -5.59 2.57
C SER A 151 11.21 -6.56 1.50
N HIS A 152 10.33 -7.23 0.73
CA HIS A 152 10.59 -8.09 -0.43
C HIS A 152 11.42 -9.37 -0.21
N GLU A 153 12.45 -9.35 0.63
CA GLU A 153 13.28 -10.51 0.93
C GLU A 153 12.87 -11.16 2.25
N CYS A 154 12.71 -12.49 2.24
CA CYS A 154 12.55 -13.27 3.46
C CYS A 154 13.85 -13.27 4.25
N LYS A 155 13.79 -12.91 5.53
CA LYS A 155 14.92 -12.92 6.46
C LYS A 155 14.64 -13.92 7.58
N PRO A 156 15.62 -14.73 8.03
CA PRO A 156 15.43 -15.74 9.08
C PRO A 156 14.79 -15.18 10.35
N GLU A 157 15.22 -13.99 10.79
CA GLU A 157 14.70 -13.32 11.98
C GLU A 157 13.47 -12.43 11.70
N GLY A 158 12.97 -12.42 10.46
CA GLY A 158 11.92 -11.50 9.99
C GLY A 158 12.41 -10.09 9.76
N PHE A 159 13.69 -9.79 10.00
CA PHE A 159 14.30 -8.51 9.67
C PHE A 159 15.82 -8.63 9.46
N GLU A 160 16.42 -7.63 8.85
CA GLU A 160 17.88 -7.49 8.71
C GLU A 160 18.27 -6.02 8.61
N TRP A 161 19.31 -5.61 9.34
CA TRP A 161 19.97 -4.32 9.15
C TRP A 161 21.14 -4.49 8.19
N SER A 162 21.21 -3.64 7.16
CA SER A 162 22.33 -3.60 6.22
C SER A 162 22.79 -2.15 5.98
N HIS A 163 23.82 -2.00 5.15
CA HIS A 163 24.40 -0.70 4.77
C HIS A 163 24.67 0.20 5.99
N ASN A 164 25.45 -0.30 6.95
CA ASN A 164 25.82 0.42 8.18
C ASN A 164 24.61 0.90 9.01
N LYS A 165 23.55 0.09 9.08
CA LYS A 165 22.28 0.37 9.76
C LYS A 165 21.47 1.52 9.13
N GLN A 166 21.78 1.92 7.90
CA GLN A 166 21.01 2.89 7.15
C GLN A 166 19.92 2.25 6.29
N LEU A 167 19.90 0.91 6.22
CA LEU A 167 18.86 0.14 5.54
C LEU A 167 18.33 -0.95 6.46
N LEU A 168 17.00 -0.99 6.60
CA LEU A 168 16.28 -2.03 7.35
C LEU A 168 15.37 -2.80 6.41
N THR A 169 15.59 -4.11 6.29
CA THR A 169 14.66 -5.04 5.64
C THR A 169 13.73 -5.64 6.69
N ILE A 170 12.41 -5.56 6.50
CA ILE A 170 11.37 -6.16 7.37
C ILE A 170 10.52 -7.14 6.57
N PHE A 171 10.29 -8.33 7.13
CA PHE A 171 9.49 -9.40 6.55
C PHE A 171 8.50 -9.96 7.58
N SER A 172 7.21 -9.81 7.32
CA SER A 172 6.13 -10.07 8.28
C SER A 172 5.37 -11.40 8.02
N ALA A 173 5.96 -12.34 7.30
CA ALA A 173 5.37 -13.67 7.10
C ALA A 173 6.28 -14.74 7.72
N SER A 174 5.95 -15.25 8.91
CA SER A 174 6.68 -16.39 9.51
C SER A 174 6.36 -17.70 8.80
N ASN A 175 7.28 -18.66 8.85
CA ASN A 175 7.14 -19.97 8.21
C ASN A 175 6.85 -19.88 6.69
N TYR A 176 7.49 -18.93 6.01
CA TYR A 176 7.15 -18.60 4.62
C TYR A 176 7.41 -19.75 3.64
N TYR A 177 8.48 -20.52 3.86
CA TYR A 177 8.78 -21.70 3.05
C TYR A 177 8.25 -22.98 3.70
N THR A 178 8.59 -23.18 4.97
CA THR A 178 8.17 -24.32 5.80
C THR A 178 8.05 -23.89 7.25
N ASP A 179 7.40 -24.70 8.07
CA ASP A 179 7.39 -24.52 9.53
C ASP A 179 8.83 -24.45 10.07
N GLY A 180 9.13 -23.39 10.81
CA GLY A 180 10.46 -23.11 11.36
C GLY A 180 11.43 -22.40 10.40
N SER A 181 11.05 -22.12 9.15
CA SER A 181 11.96 -21.52 8.15
C SER A 181 12.39 -20.08 8.49
N ASN A 182 11.48 -19.26 9.01
CA ASN A 182 11.77 -17.89 9.41
C ASN A 182 10.72 -17.34 10.40
N ARG A 183 11.11 -16.32 11.15
CA ARG A 183 10.22 -15.47 11.95
C ARG A 183 9.60 -14.38 11.07
N GLY A 184 8.45 -13.88 11.50
CA GLY A 184 7.91 -12.60 11.02
C GLY A 184 8.36 -11.49 11.94
N ALA A 185 8.50 -10.27 11.43
CA ALA A 185 8.72 -9.08 12.26
C ALA A 185 7.90 -7.89 11.79
N ILE A 186 7.66 -6.95 12.71
CA ILE A 186 7.17 -5.59 12.43
C ILE A 186 8.12 -4.57 13.08
N ALA A 187 8.19 -3.36 12.52
CA ALA A 187 8.94 -2.24 13.10
C ALA A 187 7.97 -1.17 13.60
N ARG A 188 8.18 -0.69 14.83
CA ARG A 188 7.49 0.49 15.39
C ARG A 188 8.50 1.64 15.46
N ILE A 189 8.14 2.78 14.90
CA ILE A 189 8.96 3.99 14.89
C ILE A 189 8.32 5.01 15.83
N SER A 190 9.07 5.48 16.80
CA SER A 190 8.64 6.49 17.78
C SER A 190 8.91 7.91 17.26
N VAL A 191 8.34 8.91 17.94
CA VAL A 191 8.50 10.33 17.58
C VAL A 191 9.96 10.80 17.63
N ASP A 192 10.76 10.22 18.52
CA ASP A 192 12.20 10.47 18.64
C ASP A 192 13.03 9.76 17.56
N GLY A 193 12.38 9.04 16.64
CA GLY A 193 13.02 8.26 15.59
C GLY A 193 13.56 6.90 16.07
N SER A 194 13.36 6.52 17.33
CA SER A 194 13.75 5.19 17.81
C SER A 194 12.91 4.09 17.15
N ILE A 195 13.55 2.95 16.86
CA ILE A 195 12.93 1.83 16.16
C ILE A 195 12.92 0.59 17.04
N GLN A 196 11.72 0.11 17.36
CA GLN A 196 11.50 -1.15 18.06
C GLN A 196 11.08 -2.23 17.06
N ILE A 197 11.86 -3.30 16.98
CA ILE A 197 11.51 -4.49 16.20
C ILE A 197 10.76 -5.48 17.09
N ILE A 198 9.60 -5.95 16.62
CA ILE A 198 8.79 -6.96 17.30
C ILE A 198 8.72 -8.18 16.39
N GLN A 199 9.33 -9.28 16.83
CA GLN A 199 9.34 -10.56 16.11
C GLN A 199 8.23 -11.49 16.59
N TYR A 200 7.75 -12.36 15.72
CA TYR A 200 6.73 -13.37 16.01
C TYR A 200 6.87 -14.60 15.12
N VAL A 201 6.23 -15.69 15.54
CA VAL A 201 6.03 -16.90 14.74
C VAL A 201 4.57 -17.30 14.85
N THR A 202 3.91 -17.55 13.74
CA THR A 202 2.58 -18.15 13.71
C THR A 202 2.71 -19.66 13.98
N GLY A 203 1.97 -20.18 14.95
CA GLY A 203 1.85 -21.63 15.13
C GLY A 203 0.88 -22.19 14.09
N GLY A 204 1.24 -23.29 13.43
CA GLY A 204 0.27 -24.14 12.73
C GLY A 204 -0.90 -24.42 13.68
N GLN A 205 -2.14 -24.39 13.15
CA GLN A 205 -3.37 -24.45 13.92
C GLN A 205 -3.24 -25.36 15.15
N LYS A 206 -3.38 -24.79 16.37
CA LYS A 206 -3.79 -25.61 17.50
C LYS A 206 -5.10 -26.26 17.07
N LYS A 207 -5.08 -27.56 16.75
CA LYS A 207 -6.31 -28.36 16.70
C LYS A 207 -6.97 -28.11 18.05
N PHE A 208 -8.03 -27.31 18.06
CA PHE A 208 -8.96 -27.29 19.18
C PHE A 208 -9.50 -28.71 19.27
N LYS A 209 -8.90 -29.56 20.12
CA LYS A 209 -9.61 -30.71 20.63
C LYS A 209 -10.80 -30.13 21.37
N THR A 210 -11.96 -30.18 20.73
CA THR A 210 -13.24 -30.04 21.42
C THR A 210 -13.26 -31.07 22.54
N LEU A 211 -13.02 -30.62 23.77
CA LEU A 211 -13.50 -31.32 24.95
C LEU A 211 -15.02 -31.18 24.93
N ARG A 212 -15.70 -32.17 24.34
CA ARG A 212 -17.10 -32.46 24.64
C ARG A 212 -17.15 -33.76 25.44
N GLN A 213 -17.39 -33.59 26.74
CA GLN A 213 -18.29 -34.35 27.62
C GLN A 213 -18.43 -35.86 27.36
N LYS A 214 -17.92 -36.69 28.29
CA LYS A 214 -18.71 -37.32 29.35
C LYS A 214 -17.79 -37.70 30.51
#